data_AF-A0A523SGK1-F1
#
_entry.id   AF-A0A523SGK1-F1
#
_cell.length_a   1.000
_cell.length_b   1.000
_cell.length_c   1.000
_cell.angle_alpha   90.00
_cell.angle_beta   90.00
_cell.angle_gamma   90.00
#
_symmetry.space_group_name_H-M   'P 1'
#
loop_
_entity.id
_entity.type
_entity.pdbx_description
1 polymer ?
#
loop_
_entity_poly.entity_id
_entity_poly.type
_entity_poly.pdbx_seq_one_letter_code
_entity_poly.pdbx_strand_id
1 'polypeptide(L)'
;MWVEVAEKEIVLNTREVCAGLIVAGMAANAVFGSPRMGAIFGGMVLSGKRAAELTLDFLSAREVCQEVAEYASQHEYRKSGDPPFD
;
A
#
# COMPACT_ATOMS: atom_id res chain seq x y z
N MET A 1 28.73 12.71 0.65
CA MET A 1 27.62 11.93 0.08
C MET A 1 26.75 11.48 1.26
N TRP A 2 25.45 11.73 1.27
CA TRP A 2 24.55 11.40 2.40
C TRP A 2 23.93 10.01 2.24
N VAL A 3 24.80 9.00 2.31
CA VAL A 3 24.45 7.62 2.02
C VAL A 3 23.54 7.05 3.10
N GLU A 4 23.86 7.30 4.36
CA GLU A 4 23.13 6.77 5.52
C GLU A 4 21.71 7.34 5.60
N VAL A 5 21.54 8.59 5.17
CA VAL A 5 20.23 9.25 5.07
C VAL A 5 19.45 8.67 3.90
N ALA A 6 20.07 8.55 2.73
CA ALA A 6 19.43 7.99 1.54
C ALA A 6 18.92 6.55 1.77
N GLU A 7 19.70 5.71 2.46
CA GLU A 7 19.33 4.33 2.74
C GLU A 7 18.14 4.22 3.71
N LYS A 8 18.10 5.06 4.74
CA LYS A 8 16.96 5.13 5.67
C LYS A 8 15.71 5.65 4.98
N GLU A 9 15.86 6.69 4.16
CA GLU A 9 14.74 7.32 3.47
C GLU A 9 14.10 6.38 2.44
N ILE A 10 14.86 5.48 1.78
CA ILE A 10 14.28 4.51 0.84
C ILE A 10 13.19 3.64 1.48
N VAL A 11 13.44 3.15 2.69
CA VAL A 11 12.47 2.30 3.39
C VAL A 11 11.25 3.11 3.82
N LEU A 12 11.45 4.35 4.30
CA LEU A 12 10.37 5.26 4.69
C LEU A 12 9.51 5.71 3.51
N ASN A 13 10.16 5.92 2.36
CA ASN A 13 9.55 6.33 1.11
C ASN A 13 8.84 5.18 0.39
N THR A 14 9.04 3.94 0.83
CA THR A 14 8.35 2.78 0.27
C THR A 14 6.91 2.75 0.78
N ARG A 15 6.00 3.29 -0.04
CA ARG A 15 4.58 3.41 0.28
C ARG A 15 3.74 3.50 -0.98
N GLU A 16 2.44 3.46 -0.78
CA GLU A 16 1.47 3.81 -1.80
C GLU A 16 1.52 5.32 -2.10
N VAL A 17 1.68 5.67 -3.38
CA VAL A 17 1.72 7.07 -3.85
C VAL A 17 0.38 7.52 -4.43
N CYS A 18 -0.40 6.59 -4.95
CA CYS A 18 -1.79 6.75 -5.35
C CYS A 18 -2.50 5.39 -5.27
N ALA A 19 -3.83 5.39 -5.29
CA ALA A 19 -4.63 4.18 -5.12
C ALA A 19 -4.17 3.03 -6.03
N GLY A 20 -3.66 1.96 -5.43
CA GLY A 20 -3.15 0.76 -6.11
C GLY A 20 -1.72 0.84 -6.64
N LEU A 21 -0.99 1.94 -6.42
CA LEU A 21 0.39 2.13 -6.89
C LEU A 21 1.37 2.29 -5.73
N ILE A 22 2.16 1.24 -5.48
CA ILE A 22 3.26 1.25 -4.51
C ILE A 22 4.58 1.55 -5.23
N VAL A 23 5.40 2.41 -4.63
CA VAL A 23 6.79 2.65 -5.07
C VAL A 23 7.78 2.00 -4.11
N ALA A 24 8.89 1.50 -4.67
CA ALA A 24 9.95 0.84 -3.92
C ALA A 24 11.33 1.16 -4.51
N GLY A 25 12.38 0.88 -3.74
CA GLY A 25 13.78 1.09 -4.10
C GLY A 25 14.10 2.54 -4.44
N MET A 26 15.02 2.75 -5.40
CA MET A 26 15.42 4.08 -5.82
C MET A 26 14.29 4.90 -6.46
N ALA A 27 13.23 4.25 -6.99
CA ALA A 27 12.07 4.94 -7.50
C ALA A 27 11.31 5.67 -6.37
N ALA A 28 11.26 5.07 -5.17
CA ALA A 28 10.67 5.70 -3.99
C ALA A 28 11.40 7.01 -3.66
N ASN A 29 12.73 7.00 -3.59
CA ASN A 29 13.50 8.23 -3.35
C ASN A 29 13.35 9.27 -4.46
N ALA A 30 13.22 8.85 -5.72
CA ALA A 30 13.00 9.77 -6.83
C ALA A 30 11.65 10.49 -6.72
N VAL A 31 10.59 9.78 -6.31
CA VAL A 31 9.25 10.36 -6.14
C VAL A 31 9.23 11.38 -4.99
N PHE A 32 9.96 11.13 -3.90
CA PHE A 32 9.95 11.98 -2.71
C PHE A 32 11.12 12.98 -2.62
N GLY A 33 11.99 13.05 -3.64
CA GLY A 33 13.09 14.02 -3.69
C GLY A 33 14.27 13.70 -2.77
N SER A 34 14.41 12.44 -2.36
CA SER A 34 15.45 11.98 -1.45
C SER A 34 16.81 11.74 -2.14
N PRO A 35 17.94 11.84 -1.43
CA PRO A 35 19.27 11.66 -2.01
C PRO A 35 19.53 10.24 -2.57
N ARG A 36 20.55 10.12 -3.43
CA ARG A 36 21.01 8.83 -3.96
C ARG A 36 22.02 8.18 -3.00
N MET A 37 21.94 6.86 -2.83
CA MET A 37 22.74 6.10 -1.85
C MET A 37 24.05 5.51 -2.38
N GLY A 38 24.29 5.51 -3.71
CA GLY A 38 25.46 4.86 -4.30
C GLY A 38 25.34 3.33 -4.35
N ALA A 39 26.47 2.62 -4.39
CA ALA A 39 26.52 1.16 -4.56
C ALA A 39 26.31 0.40 -3.23
N ILE A 40 25.19 0.68 -2.55
CA ILE A 40 24.78 0.03 -1.30
C ILE A 40 23.33 -0.43 -1.47
N PHE A 41 23.03 -1.67 -1.09
CA PHE A 41 21.78 -2.34 -1.44
C PHE A 41 20.95 -2.81 -0.24
N GLY A 42 21.39 -2.56 1.00
CA GLY A 42 20.66 -2.97 2.22
C GLY A 42 19.25 -2.38 2.25
N GLY A 43 19.15 -1.07 2.09
CA GLY A 43 17.86 -0.36 1.98
C GLY A 43 17.00 -0.82 0.80
N MET A 44 17.60 -1.28 -0.30
CA MET A 44 16.86 -1.78 -1.47
C MET A 44 16.12 -3.08 -1.17
N VAL A 45 16.78 -4.01 -0.46
CA VAL A 45 16.15 -5.28 -0.03
C VAL A 45 15.07 -5.02 1.01
N LEU A 46 15.33 -4.15 1.99
CA LEU A 46 14.35 -3.79 3.01
C LEU A 46 13.13 -3.06 2.42
N SER A 47 13.35 -2.21 1.43
CA SER A 47 12.28 -1.58 0.66
C SER A 47 11.45 -2.60 -0.11
N GLY A 48 12.08 -3.57 -0.79
CA GLY A 48 11.36 -4.65 -1.46
C GLY A 48 10.48 -5.45 -0.49
N LYS A 49 11.00 -5.79 0.69
CA LYS A 49 10.24 -6.45 1.76
C LYS A 49 9.03 -5.60 2.18
N ARG A 50 9.23 -4.30 2.44
CA ARG A 50 8.16 -3.39 2.83
C ARG A 50 7.07 -3.27 1.76
N ALA A 51 7.45 -3.22 0.49
CA ALA A 51 6.50 -3.17 -0.62
C ALA A 51 5.67 -4.46 -0.72
N ALA A 52 6.28 -5.63 -0.47
CA ALA A 52 5.57 -6.90 -0.43
C ALA A 52 4.55 -6.98 0.72
N GLU A 53 4.94 -6.52 1.92
CA GLU A 53 4.03 -6.42 3.07
C GLU A 53 2.82 -5.52 2.76
N LEU A 54 3.07 -4.32 2.22
CA LEU A 54 2.00 -3.39 1.82
C LEU A 54 1.08 -4.01 0.76
N THR A 55 1.65 -4.73 -0.20
CA THR A 55 0.87 -5.40 -1.25
C THR A 55 -0.03 -6.49 -0.65
N LEU A 56 0.49 -7.27 0.30
CA LEU A 56 -0.29 -8.30 0.98
C LEU A 56 -1.44 -7.70 1.80
N ASP A 57 -1.18 -6.58 2.49
CA ASP A 57 -2.20 -5.84 3.22
C ASP A 57 -3.31 -5.32 2.26
N PHE A 58 -2.93 -4.80 1.09
CA PHE A 58 -3.92 -4.36 0.09
C PHE A 58 -4.71 -5.51 -0.53
N LEU A 59 -4.07 -6.64 -0.81
CA LEU A 59 -4.74 -7.80 -1.39
C LEU A 59 -5.73 -8.41 -0.39
N SER A 60 -5.32 -8.61 0.86
CA SER A 60 -6.21 -9.12 1.90
C SER A 60 -7.40 -8.19 2.17
N ALA A 61 -7.19 -6.88 2.18
CA ALA A 61 -8.28 -5.90 2.28
C ALA A 61 -9.21 -5.94 1.06
N ARG A 62 -8.68 -6.16 -0.15
CA ARG A 62 -9.49 -6.30 -1.37
C ARG A 62 -10.28 -7.59 -1.41
N GLU A 63 -9.73 -8.72 -0.96
CA GLU A 63 -10.45 -9.98 -0.85
C GLU A 63 -11.66 -9.83 0.08
N VAL A 64 -11.49 -9.16 1.23
CA VAL A 64 -12.62 -8.85 2.14
C VAL A 64 -13.63 -7.91 1.48
N CYS A 65 -13.19 -6.86 0.80
CA CYS A 65 -14.11 -5.95 0.10
C CYS A 65 -14.86 -6.66 -1.03
N GLN A 66 -14.22 -7.59 -1.73
CA GLN A 66 -14.85 -8.40 -2.77
C GLN A 66 -15.83 -9.40 -2.18
N GLU A 67 -15.47 -10.09 -1.10
CA GLU A 67 -16.35 -11.03 -0.39
C GLU A 67 -17.57 -10.28 0.20
N VAL A 68 -17.37 -9.10 0.79
CA VAL A 68 -18.47 -8.26 1.29
C VAL A 68 -19.34 -7.72 0.14
N ALA A 69 -18.74 -7.34 -1.00
CA ALA A 69 -19.49 -6.89 -2.17
C ALA A 69 -20.27 -8.06 -2.83
N GLU A 70 -19.70 -9.25 -2.88
CA GLU A 70 -20.36 -10.48 -3.32
C GLU A 70 -21.48 -10.86 -2.35
N TYR A 71 -21.25 -10.81 -1.03
CA TYR A 71 -22.28 -11.03 -0.02
C TYR A 71 -23.43 -10.02 -0.14
N ALA A 72 -23.11 -8.72 -0.29
CA ALA A 72 -24.09 -7.66 -0.44
C ALA A 72 -24.88 -7.73 -1.76
N SER A 73 -24.25 -8.17 -2.85
CA SER A 73 -24.93 -8.40 -4.13
C SER A 73 -25.78 -9.67 -4.12
N GLN A 74 -25.39 -10.70 -3.37
CA GLN A 74 -26.22 -11.88 -3.13
C GLN A 74 -27.39 -11.61 -2.17
N HIS A 75 -27.23 -10.64 -1.26
CA HIS A 75 -28.26 -10.23 -0.28
C HIS A 75 -28.94 -8.90 -0.66
N GLU A 76 -29.23 -8.69 -1.94
CA GLU A 76 -30.03 -7.56 -2.45
C GLU A 76 -31.51 -7.60 -2.00
N TYR A 77 -31.79 -8.07 -0.78
CA TYR A 77 -33.13 -8.28 -0.24
C TYR A 77 -33.23 -7.88 1.24
N ARG A 78 -33.12 -6.57 1.52
CA ARG A 78 -34.02 -5.84 2.45
C ARG A 78 -33.79 -4.33 2.32
N LYS A 79 -34.08 -3.77 1.15
CA LYS A 79 -34.44 -2.34 0.99
C LYS A 79 -35.92 -2.21 0.57
N SER A 80 -36.79 -3.03 1.15
CA SER A 80 -38.21 -2.71 1.28
C SER A 80 -38.53 -2.65 2.77
N GLY A 81 -38.79 -1.44 3.25
CA GLY A 81 -39.13 -1.19 4.64
C GLY A 81 -38.22 -0.14 5.25
N ASP A 82 -38.69 1.10 5.16
CA ASP A 82 -38.54 2.11 6.20
C ASP A 82 -38.51 1.48 7.61
N PRO A 83 -37.85 2.12 8.60
CA PRO A 83 -38.03 1.67 9.98
C PRO A 83 -39.53 1.60 10.28
N PRO A 84 -40.03 0.58 10.99
CA PRO A 84 -41.32 0.76 11.62
C PRO A 84 -41.14 1.97 12.52
N PHE A 85 -41.96 2.99 12.26
CA PHE A 85 -42.27 3.98 13.26
C PHE A 85 -42.61 3.20 14.54
N ASP A 86 -41.72 3.29 15.52
CA ASP A 86 -41.98 3.39 16.97
C ASP A 86 -40.65 3.71 17.68
#